data_AF-A0A3R6LI61-F1
#
_entry.id   AF-A0A3R6LI61-F1
#
_cell.length_a   1.000
_cell.length_b   1.000
_cell.length_c   1.000
_cell.angle_alpha   90.00
_cell.angle_beta   90.00
_cell.angle_gamma   90.00
#
_symmetry.space_group_name_H-M   'P 1'
#
loop_
_entity.id
_entity.type
_entity.pdbx_description
1 polymer ?
#
loop_
_entity_poly.entity_id
_entity_poly.type
_entity_poly.pdbx_seq_one_letter_code
_entity_poly.pdbx_strand_id
1 'polypeptide(L)'
;MKKLITLLRLRQEGFQTESHDDDFIIDIPENLVNKTTLCADDIILKYCEKQLRKAARATIIGPDCEKIIADTCNDYNWGDFILYATKEILATVGISCVNDYDGPIDKSTIYPRFTVEVNQDEVLLPDCMEGVLIVRDPEEGDIRIDADANLSTGAITVAEQDEDSIAGKMKDGRDMFIDFGNGVEHPVAINEEQQEEADDTFFYLEQE
;
A
#
# COMPACT_ATOMS: atom_id res chain seq x y z
N MET A 1 13.19 -20.80 -3.54
CA MET A 1 13.79 -21.16 -2.23
C MET A 1 13.16 -20.28 -1.16
N LYS A 2 12.68 -20.85 -0.07
CA LYS A 2 12.10 -20.10 1.05
C LYS A 2 13.19 -19.69 2.04
N LYS A 3 13.16 -18.45 2.52
CA LYS A 3 14.08 -17.95 3.56
C LYS A 3 13.35 -17.17 4.63
N LEU A 4 13.82 -17.34 5.85
CA LEU A 4 13.51 -16.47 6.98
C LEU A 4 14.23 -15.14 6.79
N ILE A 5 13.45 -14.07 6.71
CA ILE A 5 13.90 -12.69 6.54
C ILE A 5 13.38 -11.89 7.73
N THR A 6 14.26 -11.11 8.36
CA THR A 6 13.87 -10.16 9.40
C THR A 6 13.76 -8.79 8.78
N LEU A 7 12.62 -8.14 8.98
CA LEU A 7 12.48 -6.71 8.80
C LEU A 7 12.85 -6.03 10.12
N LEU A 8 13.96 -5.29 10.12
CA LEU A 8 14.39 -4.46 11.24
C LEU A 8 13.88 -3.04 11.00
N ARG A 9 12.83 -2.65 11.72
CA ARG A 9 12.25 -1.32 11.67
C ARG A 9 12.94 -0.41 12.67
N LEU A 10 13.46 0.72 12.19
CA LEU A 10 14.22 1.68 12.97
C LEU A 10 13.47 3.02 12.98
N ARG A 11 13.22 3.56 14.17
CA ARG A 11 12.63 4.89 14.37
C ARG A 11 13.57 5.80 15.12
N GLN A 12 13.74 7.04 14.67
CA GLN A 12 14.53 8.04 15.40
C GLN A 12 13.65 8.89 16.31
N GLU A 13 13.79 8.70 17.62
CA GLU A 13 13.18 9.58 18.62
C GLU A 13 14.25 10.49 19.25
N GLY A 14 14.49 11.63 18.60
CA GLY A 14 15.51 12.61 19.01
C GLY A 14 16.92 12.05 18.85
N PHE A 15 17.57 11.66 19.96
CA PHE A 15 18.90 11.05 19.96
C PHE A 15 18.87 9.53 20.23
N GLN A 16 17.67 8.96 20.40
CA GLN A 16 17.49 7.53 20.63
C GLN A 16 16.97 6.87 19.35
N THR A 17 17.40 5.62 19.13
CA THR A 17 16.89 4.78 18.05
C THR A 17 16.11 3.64 18.67
N GLU A 18 14.83 3.58 18.35
CA GLU A 18 13.98 2.43 18.66
C GLU A 18 14.10 1.42 17.52
N SER A 19 14.05 0.14 17.88
CA SER A 19 14.19 -0.97 16.94
C SER A 19 13.13 -2.05 17.19
N HIS A 20 12.45 -2.47 16.13
CA HIS A 20 11.48 -3.55 16.14
C HIS A 20 11.85 -4.61 15.08
N ASP A 21 11.74 -5.88 15.45
CA ASP A 21 12.04 -7.00 14.57
C ASP A 21 10.77 -7.74 14.20
N ASP A 22 10.52 -7.88 12.90
CA ASP A 22 9.39 -8.62 12.35
C ASP A 22 9.89 -9.69 11.38
N ASP A 23 9.51 -10.94 11.60
CA ASP A 23 10.01 -12.08 10.84
C ASP A 23 9.00 -12.57 9.78
N PHE A 24 9.51 -12.79 8.57
CA PHE A 24 8.76 -13.26 7.41
C PHE A 24 9.44 -14.45 6.73
N ILE A 25 8.66 -15.30 6.07
CA ILE A 25 9.15 -16.25 5.08
C ILE A 25 8.96 -15.65 3.70
N ILE A 26 10.05 -15.50 2.94
CA ILE A 26 10.01 -14.97 1.57
C ILE A 26 10.45 -16.04 0.57
N ASP A 27 9.68 -16.19 -0.50
CA ASP A 27 9.99 -17.02 -1.66
C ASP A 27 11.02 -16.32 -2.56
N ILE A 28 12.29 -16.70 -2.43
CA ILE A 28 13.39 -16.21 -3.25
C ILE A 28 13.52 -17.05 -4.52
N PRO A 29 13.46 -16.43 -5.72
CA PRO A 29 13.71 -17.11 -6.98
C PRO A 29 15.09 -17.78 -7.04
N GLU A 30 15.15 -19.04 -7.48
CA GLU A 30 16.39 -19.85 -7.47
C GLU A 30 17.53 -19.24 -8.31
N ASN A 31 17.18 -18.50 -9.36
CA ASN A 31 18.14 -17.79 -10.20
C ASN A 31 18.90 -16.67 -9.46
N LEU A 32 18.38 -16.17 -8.33
CA LEU A 32 19.08 -15.21 -7.46
C LEU A 32 20.06 -15.90 -6.50
N VAL A 33 19.83 -17.19 -6.22
CA VAL A 33 20.61 -17.99 -5.25
C VAL A 33 21.88 -18.58 -5.89
N ASN A 34 21.84 -18.87 -7.19
CA ASN A 34 22.90 -19.57 -7.92
C ASN A 34 24.15 -18.75 -8.28
N LYS A 35 24.44 -17.66 -7.55
CA LYS A 35 25.68 -16.89 -7.73
C LYS A 35 26.58 -17.12 -6.52
N THR A 36 27.67 -17.86 -6.69
CA THR A 36 28.66 -18.22 -5.65
C THR A 36 29.54 -17.06 -5.16
N THR A 37 29.00 -15.84 -5.07
CA THR A 37 29.74 -14.62 -4.70
C THR A 37 28.97 -13.78 -3.69
N LEU A 38 29.69 -12.99 -2.88
CA LEU A 38 29.14 -11.98 -1.94
C LEU A 38 28.06 -11.08 -2.57
N CYS A 39 28.08 -10.88 -3.89
CA CYS A 39 27.02 -10.15 -4.61
C CYS A 39 25.64 -10.83 -4.56
N ALA A 40 25.54 -12.12 -4.24
CA ALA A 40 24.26 -12.82 -4.16
C ALA A 40 23.44 -12.40 -2.93
N ASP A 41 24.10 -12.17 -1.79
CA ASP A 41 23.42 -11.75 -0.56
C ASP A 41 22.82 -10.34 -0.74
N ASP A 42 23.56 -9.40 -1.33
CA ASP A 42 23.04 -8.06 -1.66
C ASP A 42 21.86 -8.11 -2.65
N ILE A 43 21.92 -9.01 -3.62
CA ILE A 43 20.83 -9.19 -4.60
C ILE A 43 19.58 -9.78 -3.91
N ILE A 44 19.77 -10.72 -3.01
CA ILE A 44 18.70 -11.30 -2.20
C ILE A 44 18.07 -10.23 -1.31
N LEU A 45 18.89 -9.44 -0.60
CA LEU A 45 18.41 -8.35 0.25
C LEU A 45 17.58 -7.34 -0.53
N LYS A 46 18.08 -6.86 -1.68
CA LYS A 46 17.34 -5.96 -2.58
C LYS A 46 16.05 -6.57 -3.11
N TYR A 47 16.05 -7.88 -3.36
CA TYR A 47 14.83 -8.59 -3.77
C TYR A 47 13.81 -8.62 -2.62
N CYS A 48 14.23 -8.99 -1.42
CA CYS A 48 13.38 -9.05 -0.23
C CYS A 48 12.79 -7.68 0.11
N GLU A 49 13.62 -6.63 0.16
CA GLU A 49 13.19 -5.25 0.35
C GLU A 49 12.15 -4.85 -0.70
N LYS A 50 12.40 -5.15 -1.99
CA LYS A 50 11.46 -4.87 -3.06
C LYS A 50 10.12 -5.59 -2.89
N GLN A 51 10.09 -6.84 -2.43
CA GLN A 51 8.81 -7.55 -2.19
C GLN A 51 8.08 -6.96 -0.98
N LEU A 52 8.79 -6.64 0.11
CA LEU A 52 8.22 -6.02 1.30
C LEU A 52 7.59 -4.66 0.97
N ARG A 53 8.30 -3.81 0.20
CA ARG A 53 7.77 -2.53 -0.27
C ARG A 53 6.55 -2.69 -1.19
N LYS A 54 6.54 -3.72 -2.04
CA LYS A 54 5.37 -4.02 -2.88
C LYS A 54 4.16 -4.43 -2.05
N ALA A 55 4.34 -5.28 -1.03
CA ALA A 55 3.28 -5.64 -0.12
C ALA A 55 2.78 -4.42 0.65
N ALA A 56 3.67 -3.63 1.27
CA ALA A 56 3.30 -2.39 1.96
C ALA A 56 2.49 -1.45 1.05
N ARG A 57 2.94 -1.25 -0.21
CA ARG A 57 2.18 -0.45 -1.19
C ARG A 57 0.80 -1.03 -1.45
N ALA A 58 0.70 -2.35 -1.71
CA ALA A 58 -0.57 -3.01 -1.96
C ALA A 58 -1.51 -2.98 -0.75
N THR A 59 -0.97 -2.92 0.47
CA THR A 59 -1.72 -2.70 1.71
C THR A 59 -2.29 -1.29 1.78
N ILE A 60 -1.48 -0.26 1.50
CA ILE A 60 -1.93 1.14 1.56
C ILE A 60 -3.11 1.39 0.64
N ILE A 61 -3.06 0.91 -0.61
CA ILE A 61 -4.15 1.06 -1.59
C ILE A 61 -5.10 -0.14 -1.59
N GLY A 62 -5.03 -1.00 -0.57
CA GLY A 62 -5.78 -2.24 -0.48
C GLY A 62 -7.18 -2.04 0.12
N PRO A 63 -7.97 -3.11 0.28
CA PRO A 63 -9.36 -3.03 0.76
C PRO A 63 -9.57 -2.34 2.11
N ASP A 64 -8.52 -2.24 2.94
CA ASP A 64 -8.56 -1.61 4.26
C ASP A 64 -7.88 -0.21 4.28
N CYS A 65 -7.64 0.40 3.11
CA CYS A 65 -6.92 1.67 2.92
C CYS A 65 -7.34 2.74 3.94
N GLU A 66 -8.62 3.09 3.95
CA GLU A 66 -9.20 4.18 4.74
C GLU A 66 -9.00 3.93 6.24
N LYS A 67 -9.25 2.69 6.67
CA LYS A 67 -9.05 2.28 8.05
C LYS A 67 -7.59 2.39 8.46
N ILE A 68 -6.67 1.93 7.61
CA ILE A 68 -5.25 1.95 7.95
C ILE A 68 -4.73 3.39 7.98
N ILE A 69 -5.14 4.24 7.03
CA ILE A 69 -4.80 5.67 7.04
C ILE A 69 -5.24 6.33 8.36
N ALA A 70 -6.47 6.05 8.81
CA ALA A 70 -6.97 6.54 10.09
C ALA A 70 -6.18 5.99 11.29
N ASP A 71 -5.90 4.68 11.32
CA ASP A 71 -5.17 4.01 12.40
C ASP A 71 -3.70 4.48 12.50
N THR A 72 -3.07 4.88 11.38
CA THR A 72 -1.69 5.38 11.34
C THR A 72 -1.58 6.90 11.44
N CYS A 73 -2.68 7.63 11.67
CA CYS A 73 -2.70 9.10 11.69
C CYS A 73 -2.07 9.71 10.43
N ASN A 74 -2.33 9.13 9.26
CA ASN A 74 -1.78 9.53 7.97
C ASN A 74 -0.24 9.45 7.88
N ASP A 75 0.38 8.58 8.68
CA ASP A 75 1.81 8.29 8.57
C ASP A 75 2.04 7.27 7.46
N TYR A 76 2.64 7.69 6.33
CA TYR A 76 2.87 6.90 5.10
C TYR A 76 4.13 5.98 5.15
N ASN A 77 4.57 5.63 6.36
CA ASN A 77 5.69 4.74 6.69
C ASN A 77 5.49 3.29 6.23
N TRP A 78 6.26 2.82 5.24
CA TRP A 78 6.13 1.45 4.74
C TRP A 78 6.50 0.33 5.72
N GLY A 79 7.35 0.63 6.70
CA GLY A 79 7.69 -0.30 7.77
C GLY A 79 6.46 -0.66 8.61
N ASP A 80 5.51 0.24 8.79
CA ASP A 80 4.29 -0.05 9.55
C ASP A 80 3.19 -0.64 8.67
N PHE A 81 3.03 -0.17 7.43
CA PHE A 81 2.00 -0.73 6.52
C PHE A 81 2.17 -2.22 6.22
N ILE A 82 3.41 -2.72 6.20
CA ILE A 82 3.61 -4.15 5.98
C ILE A 82 2.97 -5.01 7.09
N LEU A 83 2.78 -4.46 8.29
CA LEU A 83 2.14 -5.15 9.42
C LEU A 83 0.62 -5.23 9.29
N TYR A 84 0.03 -4.29 8.54
CA TYR A 84 -1.39 -4.33 8.18
C TYR A 84 -1.66 -5.22 6.97
N ALA A 85 -0.62 -5.74 6.30
CA ALA A 85 -0.80 -6.57 5.12
C ALA A 85 -1.52 -7.88 5.45
N THR A 86 -2.62 -8.12 4.74
CA THR A 86 -3.36 -9.39 4.87
C THR A 86 -2.54 -10.55 4.29
N LYS A 87 -2.90 -11.78 4.70
CA LYS A 87 -2.28 -13.01 4.16
C LYS A 87 -2.39 -13.06 2.63
N GLU A 88 -3.51 -12.59 2.09
CA GLU A 88 -3.78 -12.51 0.65
C GLU A 88 -2.81 -11.55 -0.05
N ILE A 89 -2.62 -10.34 0.49
CA ILE A 89 -1.69 -9.35 -0.06
C ILE A 89 -0.25 -9.88 -0.05
N LEU A 90 0.20 -10.41 1.10
CA LEU A 90 1.55 -10.97 1.26
C LEU A 90 1.80 -12.11 0.26
N ALA A 91 0.80 -12.97 0.04
CA ALA A 91 0.92 -14.09 -0.88
C ALA A 91 1.14 -13.65 -2.34
N THR A 92 0.61 -12.49 -2.77
CA THR A 92 0.80 -11.98 -4.14
C THR A 92 2.27 -11.70 -4.49
N VAL A 93 3.09 -11.43 -3.47
CA VAL A 93 4.52 -11.12 -3.61
C VAL A 93 5.43 -12.22 -3.04
N GLY A 94 4.86 -13.38 -2.73
CA GLY A 94 5.60 -14.54 -2.22
C GLY A 94 6.09 -14.36 -0.78
N ILE A 95 5.36 -13.61 0.03
CA ILE A 95 5.65 -13.40 1.46
C ILE A 95 4.64 -14.19 2.30
N SER A 96 5.07 -14.68 3.45
CA SER A 96 4.21 -15.21 4.49
C SER A 96 4.70 -14.75 5.86
N CYS A 97 3.79 -14.33 6.74
CA CYS A 97 4.11 -14.17 8.16
C CYS A 97 4.59 -15.53 8.71
N VAL A 98 5.60 -15.54 9.58
CA VAL A 98 6.10 -16.80 10.16
C VAL A 98 5.00 -17.57 10.89
N ASN A 99 4.09 -16.85 11.57
CA ASN A 99 2.98 -17.45 12.32
C ASN A 99 1.93 -18.13 11.42
N ASP A 100 1.84 -17.72 10.16
CA ASP A 100 0.83 -18.20 9.19
C ASP A 100 1.43 -19.15 8.13
N TYR A 101 2.72 -19.47 8.26
CA TYR A 101 3.45 -20.29 7.31
C TYR A 101 3.31 -21.78 7.63
N ASP A 102 2.61 -22.52 6.76
CA ASP A 102 2.31 -23.95 6.94
C ASP A 102 3.44 -24.91 6.50
N GLY A 103 4.55 -24.40 5.98
CA GLY A 103 5.64 -25.21 5.45
C GLY A 103 6.74 -25.53 6.47
N PRO A 104 7.73 -26.38 6.11
CA PRO A 104 8.81 -26.71 7.01
C PRO A 104 9.71 -25.49 7.26
N ILE A 105 10.03 -25.24 8.54
CA ILE A 105 11.07 -24.31 8.97
C ILE A 105 12.26 -25.15 9.40
N ASP A 106 13.23 -25.32 8.50
CA ASP A 106 14.45 -26.07 8.76
C ASP A 106 15.70 -25.18 8.66
N LYS A 107 16.88 -25.78 8.82
CA LYS A 107 18.17 -25.05 8.76
C LYS A 107 18.36 -24.32 7.43
N SER A 108 17.85 -24.86 6.33
CA SER A 108 17.94 -24.22 5.02
C SER A 108 17.02 -23.02 4.89
N THR A 109 15.88 -23.00 5.57
CA THR A 109 15.01 -21.82 5.66
C THR A 109 15.66 -20.72 6.51
N ILE A 110 16.32 -21.09 7.61
CA ILE A 110 16.86 -20.15 8.61
C ILE A 110 18.23 -19.58 8.22
N TYR A 111 19.09 -20.38 7.58
CA TYR A 111 20.50 -20.00 7.34
C TYR A 111 20.86 -19.93 5.84
N PRO A 112 21.54 -18.86 5.39
CA PRO A 112 21.81 -17.62 6.12
C PRO A 112 20.50 -16.87 6.43
N ARG A 113 20.50 -16.14 7.56
CA ARG A 113 19.43 -15.21 7.92
C ARG A 113 19.77 -13.86 7.31
N PHE A 114 18.77 -13.24 6.68
CA PHE A 114 18.91 -11.92 6.08
C PHE A 114 18.09 -10.91 6.87
N THR A 115 18.64 -9.72 7.05
CA THR A 115 17.95 -8.60 7.71
C THR A 115 17.80 -7.47 6.70
N VAL A 116 16.56 -7.06 6.46
CA VAL A 116 16.22 -5.86 5.71
C VAL A 116 15.99 -4.75 6.73
N GLU A 117 16.81 -3.71 6.69
CA GLU A 117 16.66 -2.55 7.56
C GLU A 117 15.77 -1.51 6.89
N VAL A 118 14.82 -0.95 7.63
CA VAL A 118 13.94 0.13 7.17
C VAL A 118 13.95 1.27 8.17
N ASN A 119 14.07 2.50 7.64
CA ASN A 119 13.74 3.69 8.40
C ASN A 119 12.22 3.88 8.40
N GLN A 120 11.60 3.85 9.59
CA GLN A 120 10.17 4.07 9.75
C GLN A 120 9.75 5.47 9.30
N ASP A 121 10.65 6.46 9.30
CA ASP A 121 10.33 7.79 8.79
C ASP A 121 10.39 7.88 7.25
N GLU A 122 10.64 6.77 6.53
CA GLU A 122 10.67 6.74 5.07
C GLU A 122 9.26 6.63 4.48
N VAL A 123 8.82 7.70 3.83
CA VAL A 123 7.55 7.76 3.09
C VAL A 123 7.62 6.89 1.81
N LEU A 124 6.65 5.99 1.63
CA LEU A 124 6.64 5.04 0.52
C LEU A 124 6.06 5.58 -0.78
N LEU A 125 4.98 6.34 -0.64
CA LEU A 125 4.17 6.83 -1.75
C LEU A 125 4.39 8.33 -1.92
N PRO A 126 4.33 8.84 -3.16
CA PRO A 126 4.20 10.28 -3.37
C PRO A 126 2.95 10.81 -2.67
N ASP A 127 2.96 12.11 -2.33
CA ASP A 127 1.79 12.77 -1.72
C ASP A 127 0.53 12.61 -2.59
N CYS A 128 0.69 12.65 -3.92
CA CYS A 128 -0.36 12.43 -4.90
C CYS A 128 -0.14 11.13 -5.69
N MET A 129 -1.19 10.32 -5.81
CA MET A 129 -1.21 9.06 -6.52
C MET A 129 -2.20 9.11 -7.68
N GLU A 130 -1.74 8.73 -8.87
CA GLU A 130 -2.59 8.55 -10.04
C GLU A 130 -3.59 7.40 -9.81
N GLY A 131 -4.84 7.62 -10.21
CA GLY A 131 -5.92 6.66 -10.16
C GLY A 131 -6.99 6.95 -11.21
N VAL A 132 -8.09 6.20 -11.16
CA VAL A 132 -9.24 6.38 -12.03
C VAL A 132 -10.48 6.64 -11.18
N LEU A 133 -11.05 7.83 -11.28
CA LEU A 133 -12.34 8.17 -10.70
C LEU A 133 -13.44 7.47 -11.51
N ILE A 134 -14.29 6.72 -10.81
CA ILE A 134 -15.40 5.94 -11.34
C ILE A 134 -16.69 6.57 -10.81
N VAL A 135 -17.51 7.10 -11.71
CA VAL A 135 -18.84 7.63 -11.39
C VAL A 135 -19.88 6.61 -11.87
N ARG A 136 -20.68 6.07 -10.94
CA ARG A 136 -21.71 5.08 -11.27
C ARG A 136 -22.90 5.74 -11.95
N ASP A 137 -23.16 5.35 -13.20
CA ASP A 137 -24.33 5.79 -13.94
C ASP A 137 -25.12 4.57 -14.47
N PRO A 138 -26.30 4.27 -13.89
CA PRO A 138 -27.11 3.13 -14.32
C PRO A 138 -27.79 3.34 -15.68
N GLU A 139 -27.83 4.56 -16.19
CA GLU A 139 -28.50 4.93 -17.45
C GLU A 139 -27.52 4.98 -18.63
N GLU A 140 -26.33 5.53 -18.40
CA GLU A 140 -25.32 5.76 -19.45
C GLU A 140 -24.12 4.79 -19.36
N GLY A 141 -24.02 4.04 -18.26
CA GLY A 141 -22.86 3.23 -17.92
C GLY A 141 -21.80 4.03 -17.17
N ASP A 142 -20.93 3.33 -16.44
CA ASP A 142 -19.95 3.96 -15.57
C ASP A 142 -19.01 4.89 -16.35
N ILE A 143 -18.87 6.11 -15.84
CA ILE A 143 -17.90 7.08 -16.34
C ILE A 143 -16.57 6.84 -15.62
N ARG A 144 -15.48 6.86 -16.37
CA ARG A 144 -14.11 6.63 -15.88
C ARG A 144 -13.22 7.79 -16.32
N ILE A 145 -12.61 8.47 -15.37
CA ILE A 145 -11.82 9.67 -15.58
C ILE A 145 -10.48 9.50 -14.87
N ASP A 146 -9.38 9.86 -15.52
CA ASP A 146 -8.07 9.87 -14.89
C ASP A 146 -8.06 10.96 -13.80
N ALA A 147 -7.61 10.59 -12.60
CA ALA A 147 -7.65 11.45 -11.44
C ALA A 147 -6.38 11.29 -10.59
N ASP A 148 -6.05 12.31 -9.82
CA ASP A 148 -4.97 12.27 -8.84
C ASP A 148 -5.57 12.33 -7.43
N ALA A 149 -5.17 11.41 -6.56
CA ALA A 149 -5.58 11.41 -5.15
C ALA A 149 -4.42 11.85 -4.26
N ASN A 150 -4.61 12.93 -3.51
CA ASN A 150 -3.74 13.29 -2.41
C ASN A 150 -4.03 12.36 -1.23
N LEU A 151 -3.13 11.42 -0.96
CA LEU A 151 -3.34 10.47 0.13
C LEU A 151 -3.34 11.18 1.48
N SER A 152 -2.60 12.27 1.66
CA SER A 152 -2.52 13.00 2.94
C SER A 152 -3.81 13.68 3.35
N THR A 153 -4.56 14.21 2.38
CA THR A 153 -5.80 14.95 2.64
C THR A 153 -7.06 14.18 2.25
N GLY A 154 -6.94 13.19 1.37
CA GLY A 154 -8.07 12.54 0.72
C GLY A 154 -8.60 13.29 -0.51
N ALA A 155 -8.04 14.46 -0.83
CA ALA A 155 -8.48 15.27 -1.96
C ALA A 155 -8.23 14.56 -3.29
N ILE A 156 -9.26 14.47 -4.13
CA ILE A 156 -9.19 13.98 -5.51
C ILE A 156 -9.32 15.15 -6.45
N THR A 157 -8.35 15.30 -7.34
CA THR A 157 -8.37 16.27 -8.43
C THR A 157 -8.51 15.57 -9.77
N VAL A 158 -9.20 16.24 -10.69
CA VAL A 158 -9.36 15.83 -12.09
C VAL A 158 -8.90 16.96 -12.99
N ALA A 159 -8.69 16.68 -14.27
CA ALA A 159 -8.38 17.74 -15.22
C ALA A 159 -9.60 18.66 -15.45
N GLU A 160 -9.36 19.96 -15.64
CA GLU A 160 -10.41 20.98 -15.88
C GLU A 160 -11.42 20.58 -16.96
N GLN A 161 -10.96 19.90 -18.02
CA GLN A 161 -11.80 19.46 -19.13
C GLN A 161 -12.86 18.40 -18.74
N ASP A 162 -12.65 17.71 -17.62
CA ASP A 162 -13.48 16.62 -17.12
C ASP A 162 -14.42 17.08 -15.99
N GLU A 163 -14.20 18.28 -15.42
CA GLU A 163 -15.02 18.87 -14.36
C GLU A 163 -16.50 19.01 -14.76
N ASP A 164 -16.77 19.52 -15.96
CA ASP A 164 -18.14 19.69 -16.47
C ASP A 164 -18.89 18.36 -16.54
N SER A 165 -18.17 17.27 -16.85
CA SER A 165 -18.74 15.91 -16.93
C SER A 165 -19.13 15.38 -15.55
N ILE A 166 -18.39 15.76 -14.51
CA ILE A 166 -18.62 15.32 -13.14
C ILE A 166 -19.68 16.19 -12.45
N ALA A 167 -19.62 17.51 -12.63
CA ALA A 167 -20.52 18.48 -12.00
C ALA A 167 -22.00 18.20 -12.31
N GLY A 168 -22.29 17.68 -13.50
CA GLY A 168 -23.62 17.20 -13.86
C GLY A 168 -24.08 16.01 -13.01
N LYS A 169 -23.21 15.00 -12.83
CA LYS A 169 -23.53 13.75 -12.13
C LYS A 169 -23.56 13.93 -10.61
N MET A 170 -22.78 14.86 -10.06
CA MET A 170 -22.82 15.20 -8.63
C MET A 170 -24.20 15.72 -8.19
N LYS A 171 -24.86 16.53 -9.02
CA LYS A 171 -26.21 17.05 -8.73
C LYS A 171 -27.27 15.95 -8.62
N ASP A 172 -27.01 14.82 -9.26
CA ASP A 172 -27.88 13.64 -9.22
C ASP A 172 -27.54 12.70 -8.04
N GLY A 173 -26.56 13.05 -7.20
CA GLY A 173 -26.18 12.26 -6.02
C GLY A 173 -25.64 10.87 -6.37
N ARG A 174 -24.90 10.74 -7.47
CA ARG A 174 -24.35 9.47 -7.94
C ARG A 174 -23.19 8.99 -7.05
N ASP A 175 -23.08 7.67 -6.90
CA ASP A 175 -21.97 7.05 -6.16
C ASP A 175 -20.66 7.20 -6.96
N MET A 176 -19.60 7.56 -6.24
CA MET A 176 -18.27 7.78 -6.81
C MET A 176 -17.21 6.96 -6.08
N PHE A 177 -16.22 6.49 -6.84
CA PHE A 177 -15.13 5.67 -6.32
C PHE A 177 -13.80 6.03 -6.98
N ILE A 178 -12.68 5.81 -6.30
CA ILE A 178 -11.33 5.90 -6.88
C ILE A 178 -10.69 4.50 -6.89
N ASP A 179 -10.08 4.12 -8.01
CA ASP A 179 -9.30 2.89 -8.17
C ASP A 179 -7.85 3.23 -8.53
N PHE A 180 -6.90 2.72 -7.75
CA PHE A 180 -5.46 2.94 -7.94
C PHE A 180 -4.79 1.95 -8.91
N GLY A 181 -5.59 1.30 -9.76
CA GLY A 181 -5.18 0.32 -10.76
C GLY A 181 -5.03 -1.11 -10.22
N ASN A 182 -5.53 -1.37 -9.01
CA ASN A 182 -5.56 -2.70 -8.39
C ASN A 182 -6.96 -3.32 -8.39
N GLY A 183 -7.99 -2.61 -8.87
CA GLY A 183 -9.37 -3.08 -8.91
C GLY A 183 -10.10 -2.99 -7.57
N VAL A 184 -9.50 -2.31 -6.59
CA VAL A 184 -10.17 -1.94 -5.34
C VAL A 184 -10.79 -0.57 -5.54
N GLU A 185 -12.07 -0.46 -5.22
CA GLU A 185 -12.83 0.78 -5.38
C GLU A 185 -13.04 1.41 -4.01
N HIS A 186 -12.46 2.59 -3.83
CA HIS A 186 -12.53 3.36 -2.58
C HIS A 186 -13.63 4.41 -2.70
N PRO A 187 -14.59 4.49 -1.77
CA PRO A 187 -15.65 5.49 -1.82
C PRO A 187 -15.11 6.93 -1.85
N VAL A 188 -15.74 7.76 -2.67
CA VAL A 188 -15.41 9.17 -2.84
C VAL A 188 -16.62 10.03 -2.51
N ALA A 189 -16.46 10.95 -1.56
CA ALA A 189 -17.45 11.97 -1.24
C ALA A 189 -17.48 13.07 -2.32
N ILE A 190 -18.63 13.72 -2.49
CA ILE A 190 -18.80 14.81 -3.46
C ILE A 190 -17.95 16.03 -3.08
N ASN A 191 -17.76 16.25 -1.79
CA ASN A 191 -17.02 17.35 -1.22
C ASN A 191 -16.55 17.00 0.21
N GLU A 192 -15.75 17.88 0.80
CA GLU A 192 -15.22 17.75 2.15
C GLU A 192 -16.33 17.67 3.21
N GLU A 193 -17.43 18.43 3.07
CA GLU A 193 -18.55 18.38 4.03
C GLU A 193 -19.17 16.97 4.11
N GLN A 194 -19.39 16.32 2.96
CA GLN A 194 -19.93 14.96 2.93
C GLN A 194 -18.92 13.93 3.45
N GLN A 195 -17.63 14.14 3.22
CA GLN A 195 -16.56 13.30 3.78
C GLN A 195 -16.59 13.38 5.32
N GLU A 196 -16.68 14.58 5.90
CA GLU A 196 -16.77 14.76 7.36
C GLU A 196 -18.02 14.13 7.98
N GLU A 197 -19.14 14.09 7.24
CA GLU A 197 -20.37 13.44 7.68
C GLU A 197 -20.35 11.91 7.58
N ALA A 198 -19.43 11.34 6.78
CA ALA A 198 -19.36 9.92 6.50
C ALA A 198 -18.15 9.26 7.20
N ASP A 199 -18.43 8.57 8.31
CA ASP A 199 -17.41 7.92 9.17
C ASP A 199 -16.42 7.01 8.42
N ASP A 200 -16.81 6.41 7.29
CA ASP A 200 -16.01 5.45 6.51
C ASP A 200 -15.50 6.02 5.16
N THR A 201 -15.59 7.33 4.92
CA THR A 201 -15.14 7.94 3.65
C THR A 201 -13.92 8.82 3.86
N PHE A 202 -12.79 8.41 3.29
CA PHE A 202 -11.56 9.21 3.36
C PHE A 202 -11.41 10.14 2.16
N PHE A 203 -11.78 9.72 0.96
CA PHE A 203 -11.56 10.49 -0.25
C PHE A 203 -12.72 11.43 -0.59
N TYR A 204 -12.43 12.61 -1.13
CA TYR A 204 -13.44 13.56 -1.59
C TYR A 204 -12.99 14.27 -2.86
N LEU A 205 -13.92 14.70 -3.71
CA LEU A 205 -13.55 15.53 -4.87
C LEU A 205 -13.25 16.97 -4.41
N GLU A 206 -12.04 17.45 -4.72
CA GLU A 206 -11.66 18.86 -4.53
C GLU A 206 -12.26 19.70 -5.65
N GLN A 207 -12.90 20.81 -5.28
CA GLN A 207 -13.49 21.77 -6.21
C GLN A 207 -12.67 23.06 -6.18
N GLU A 208 -12.22 23.53 -7.34
CA GLU A 208 -11.62 24.87 -7.49
C GLU A 208 -12.69 25.99 -7.60
#